data_AF-A0A2E6HZU1-F1
#
_entry.id   AF-A0A2E6HZU1-F1
#
_cell.length_a   1.000
_cell.length_b   1.000
_cell.length_c   1.000
_cell.angle_alpha   90.00
_cell.angle_beta   90.00
_cell.angle_gamma   90.00
#
_symmetry.space_group_name_H-M   'P 1'
#
loop_
_entity.id
_entity.type
_entity.pdbx_description
1 polymer ?
#
loop_
_entity_poly.entity_id
_entity_poly.type
_entity_poly.pdbx_seq_one_letter_code
_entity_poly.pdbx_strand_id
1 'polypeptide(L)'
;MQEPNRALRELDRMKTDFLNTVSHELQTPLTSIKWSADSLASLIGKYQNDKVSRLLEIIRNDNQRLTSLIEQLLDFPRIEAGQLAPKFASVNLHALIEASVTDILPLAQQK
;
A
#
# COMPACT_ATOMS: atom_id res chain seq x y z
N MET A 1 17.41 -18.01 -34.50
CA MET A 1 16.02 -17.89 -34.02
C MET A 1 15.94 -18.14 -32.50
N GLN A 2 16.42 -17.22 -31.65
CA GLN A 2 16.36 -17.36 -30.17
C GLN A 2 15.67 -16.18 -29.45
N GLU A 3 15.17 -15.17 -30.18
CA GLU A 3 14.63 -13.94 -29.58
C GLU A 3 13.25 -14.05 -28.88
N PRO A 4 12.23 -14.80 -29.37
CA PRO A 4 10.90 -14.76 -28.76
C PRO A 4 10.85 -15.36 -27.35
N ASN A 5 11.77 -16.25 -26.99
CA ASN A 5 11.81 -16.88 -25.67
C ASN A 5 12.41 -15.94 -24.60
N ARG A 6 13.22 -14.95 -24.99
CA ARG A 6 13.85 -14.02 -24.06
C ARG A 6 12.85 -12.99 -23.54
N ALA A 7 12.08 -12.37 -24.44
CA ALA A 7 11.04 -11.40 -24.08
C ALA A 7 9.94 -12.04 -23.21
N LEU A 8 9.53 -13.28 -23.52
CA LEU A 8 8.55 -14.01 -22.73
C LEU A 8 9.04 -14.31 -21.31
N ARG A 9 10.31 -14.74 -21.17
CA ARG A 9 10.93 -14.99 -19.86
C ARG A 9 11.13 -13.72 -19.05
N GLU A 10 11.37 -12.60 -19.71
CA GLU A 10 11.53 -11.30 -19.06
C GLU A 10 10.20 -10.79 -18.51
N LEU A 11 9.10 -10.96 -19.26
CA LEU A 11 7.74 -10.69 -18.80
C LEU A 11 7.36 -11.57 -17.59
N ASP A 12 7.62 -12.88 -17.65
CA ASP A 12 7.33 -13.79 -16.54
C ASP A 12 8.12 -13.45 -15.26
N ARG A 13 9.37 -13.01 -15.42
CA ARG A 13 10.19 -12.51 -14.29
C ARG A 13 9.59 -11.25 -13.70
N MET A 14 9.27 -10.25 -14.53
CA MET A 14 8.65 -9.01 -14.06
C MET A 14 7.35 -9.26 -13.31
N LYS A 15 6.51 -10.18 -13.80
CA LYS A 15 5.28 -10.59 -13.12
C LYS A 15 5.54 -11.24 -11.77
N THR A 16 6.53 -12.13 -11.71
CA THR A 16 6.93 -12.80 -10.47
C THR A 16 7.47 -11.80 -9.44
N ASP A 17 8.35 -10.90 -9.86
CA ASP A 17 8.94 -9.87 -9.01
C ASP A 17 7.88 -8.89 -8.49
N PHE A 18 6.91 -8.53 -9.34
CA PHE A 18 5.76 -7.72 -8.93
C PHE A 18 4.92 -8.42 -7.85
N LEU A 19 4.54 -9.69 -8.06
CA LEU A 19 3.76 -10.45 -7.07
C LEU A 19 4.51 -10.64 -5.75
N ASN A 20 5.82 -10.86 -5.81
CA ASN A 20 6.67 -10.94 -4.62
C ASN A 20 6.69 -9.61 -3.86
N THR A 21 6.85 -8.50 -4.58
CA THR A 21 6.85 -7.15 -4.00
C THR A 21 5.52 -6.84 -3.33
N VAL A 22 4.39 -7.04 -4.01
CA VAL A 22 3.04 -6.86 -3.45
C VAL A 22 2.85 -7.73 -2.21
N SER A 23 3.28 -8.99 -2.25
CA SER A 23 3.16 -9.90 -1.09
C SER A 23 3.90 -9.37 0.14
N HIS A 24 5.13 -8.89 -0.04
CA HIS A 24 5.92 -8.30 1.05
C HIS A 24 5.30 -7.00 1.58
N GLU A 25 4.80 -6.16 0.67
CA GLU A 25 4.16 -4.90 1.05
C GLU A 25 2.82 -5.11 1.77
N LEU A 26 2.10 -6.21 1.50
CA LEU A 26 0.90 -6.61 2.25
C LEU A 26 1.23 -7.20 3.62
N GLN A 27 2.33 -7.94 3.76
CA GLN A 27 2.74 -8.57 5.03
C GLN A 27 2.97 -7.55 6.14
N THR A 28 3.54 -6.40 5.80
CA THR A 28 3.87 -5.33 6.76
C THR A 28 2.62 -4.77 7.47
N PRO A 29 1.63 -4.20 6.78
CA PRO A 29 0.40 -3.70 7.41
C PRO A 29 -0.42 -4.81 8.08
N LEU A 30 -0.43 -6.04 7.54
CA LEU A 30 -1.09 -7.17 8.23
C LEU A 30 -0.46 -7.48 9.59
N THR A 31 0.87 -7.47 9.66
CA THR A 31 1.61 -7.70 10.91
C THR A 31 1.34 -6.58 11.92
N SER A 32 1.33 -5.34 11.45
CA SER A 32 1.04 -4.15 12.28
C SER A 32 -0.39 -4.15 12.82
N ILE A 33 -1.38 -4.49 11.99
CA ILE A 33 -2.78 -4.66 12.41
C ILE A 33 -2.89 -5.74 13.49
N LYS A 34 -2.28 -6.90 13.26
CA LYS A 34 -2.31 -8.00 14.22
C LYS A 34 -1.73 -7.57 15.57
N TRP A 35 -0.54 -6.97 15.56
CA TRP A 35 0.09 -6.49 16.78
C TRP A 35 -0.76 -5.43 17.51
N SER A 36 -1.39 -4.53 16.76
CA SER A 36 -2.25 -3.48 17.33
C SER A 36 -3.53 -4.08 17.93
N ALA A 37 -4.12 -5.09 17.29
CA ALA A 37 -5.28 -5.81 17.80
C ALA A 37 -4.94 -6.62 19.08
N ASP A 38 -3.82 -7.34 19.08
CA ASP A 38 -3.32 -8.06 20.26
C ASP A 38 -3.05 -7.09 21.42
N SER A 39 -2.49 -5.91 21.11
CA SER A 39 -2.26 -4.84 22.09
C SER A 39 -3.56 -4.30 22.66
N LEU A 40 -4.58 -4.06 21.83
CA LEU A 40 -5.91 -3.64 22.27
C LEU A 40 -6.57 -4.67 23.18
N ALA A 41 -6.47 -5.97 22.84
CA ALA A 41 -6.99 -7.04 23.68
C ALA A 41 -6.36 -7.04 25.08
N SER A 42 -5.06 -6.74 25.19
CA SER A 42 -4.35 -6.61 26.48
C SER A 42 -4.78 -5.39 27.32
N LEU A 43 -5.48 -4.43 26.72
CA LEU A 43 -5.95 -3.19 27.36
C LEU A 43 -7.40 -3.28 27.86
N ILE A 44 -8.12 -4.37 27.59
CA ILE A 44 -9.50 -4.57 28.06
C ILE A 44 -9.57 -4.41 29.59
N GLY A 45 -10.51 -3.59 30.07
CA GLY A 45 -10.69 -3.31 31.49
C GLY A 45 -9.70 -2.30 32.10
N LYS A 46 -8.80 -1.72 31.30
CA LYS A 46 -7.88 -0.66 31.72
C LYS A 46 -8.38 0.71 31.22
N TYR A 47 -8.39 1.72 32.07
CA TYR A 47 -8.72 3.11 31.70
C TYR A 47 -7.56 3.78 30.92
N GLN A 48 -7.25 3.30 29.71
CA GLN A 48 -6.16 3.81 28.86
C GLN A 48 -6.68 4.31 27.51
N ASN A 49 -7.60 5.29 27.53
CA ASN A 49 -8.31 5.78 26.35
C ASN A 49 -7.35 6.26 25.24
N ASP A 50 -6.32 7.03 25.57
CA ASP A 50 -5.39 7.57 24.56
C ASP A 50 -4.62 6.48 23.80
N LYS A 51 -4.23 5.41 24.50
CA LYS A 51 -3.54 4.28 23.85
C LYS A 51 -4.47 3.49 22.96
N VAL A 52 -5.73 3.30 23.39
CA VAL A 52 -6.75 2.65 22.58
C VAL A 52 -6.99 3.45 21.29
N SER A 53 -7.16 4.76 21.39
CA SER A 53 -7.34 5.63 20.23
C SER A 53 -6.19 5.54 19.24
N ARG A 54 -4.94 5.57 19.73
CA ARG A 54 -3.75 5.44 18.87
C ARG A 54 -3.68 4.09 18.15
N LEU A 55 -3.95 2.99 18.85
CA LEU A 55 -3.92 1.65 18.24
C LEU A 55 -5.04 1.48 17.19
N LEU A 56 -6.22 2.04 17.44
CA LEU A 56 -7.32 2.06 16.45
C LEU A 56 -6.94 2.88 15.21
N GLU A 57 -6.24 4.00 15.38
CA GLU A 57 -5.74 4.81 14.27
C GLU A 57 -4.70 4.06 13.43
N ILE A 58 -3.77 3.33 14.06
CA ILE A 58 -2.82 2.47 13.36
C ILE A 58 -3.57 1.42 12.52
N ILE A 59 -4.52 0.70 13.12
CA ILE A 59 -5.33 -0.30 12.41
C ILE A 59 -6.06 0.31 11.21
N ARG A 60 -6.64 1.51 11.39
CA ARG A 60 -7.36 2.22 10.32
C ARG A 60 -6.43 2.57 9.16
N ASN A 61 -5.26 3.12 9.45
CA ASN A 61 -4.30 3.54 8.43
C ASN A 61 -3.72 2.33 7.69
N ASP A 62 -3.39 1.25 8.40
CA ASP A 62 -2.90 0.01 7.78
C ASP A 62 -3.98 -0.66 6.91
N ASN A 63 -5.25 -0.60 7.32
CA ASN A 63 -6.37 -1.08 6.50
C ASN A 63 -6.50 -0.28 5.21
N GLN A 64 -6.42 1.05 5.26
CA GLN A 64 -6.43 1.90 4.07
C GLN A 64 -5.27 1.59 3.13
N ARG A 65 -4.07 1.34 3.67
CA ARG A 65 -2.90 0.93 2.88
C ARG A 65 -3.13 -0.41 2.19
N LEU A 66 -3.69 -1.39 2.90
CA LEU A 66 -4.06 -2.68 2.32
C LEU A 66 -5.07 -2.53 1.17
N THR A 67 -6.09 -1.69 1.35
CA THR A 67 -7.08 -1.41 0.29
C THR A 67 -6.39 -0.86 -0.96
N SER A 68 -5.49 0.12 -0.82
CA SER A 68 -4.76 0.68 -1.95
C SER A 68 -3.87 -0.35 -2.66
N LEU A 69 -3.19 -1.23 -1.92
CA LEU A 69 -2.38 -2.30 -2.52
C LEU A 69 -3.23 -3.32 -3.30
N ILE A 70 -4.42 -3.65 -2.79
CA ILE A 70 -5.37 -4.51 -3.51
C ILE A 70 -5.88 -3.82 -4.78
N GLU A 71 -6.20 -2.53 -4.72
CA GLU A 71 -6.61 -1.76 -5.90
C GLU A 71 -5.52 -1.74 -6.97
N GLN A 72 -4.25 -1.52 -6.58
CA GLN A 72 -3.09 -1.58 -7.48
C GLN A 72 -2.94 -2.96 -8.15
N LEU A 73 -3.17 -4.04 -7.40
CA LEU A 73 -3.15 -5.40 -7.93
C LEU A 73 -4.28 -5.64 -8.97
N LEU A 74 -5.46 -5.07 -8.74
CA LEU A 74 -6.60 -5.16 -9.65
C LEU A 74 -6.45 -4.26 -10.89
N ASP A 75 -5.71 -3.16 -10.77
CA ASP A 75 -5.41 -2.28 -11.90
C ASP A 75 -4.36 -2.86 -12.86
N PHE A 76 -3.44 -3.70 -12.38
CA PHE A 76 -2.42 -4.34 -13.22
C PHE A 76 -2.99 -5.04 -14.47
N PRO A 77 -3.94 -6.00 -14.39
CA PRO A 77 -4.50 -6.64 -15.57
C PRO A 77 -5.27 -5.68 -16.48
N ARG A 78 -5.83 -4.59 -15.92
CA ARG A 78 -6.52 -3.54 -16.68
C ARG A 78 -5.53 -2.70 -17.49
N ILE A 79 -4.34 -2.45 -16.94
CA ILE A 79 -3.23 -1.79 -17.63
C ILE A 79 -2.69 -2.69 -18.75
N GLU A 80 -2.46 -3.98 -18.49
CA GLU A 80 -2.00 -4.94 -19.51
C GLU A 80 -2.98 -5.05 -20.69
N ALA A 81 -4.29 -4.98 -20.41
CA ALA A 81 -5.33 -5.02 -21.44
C ALA A 81 -5.54 -3.67 -22.17
N GLY A 82 -4.85 -2.59 -21.76
CA GLY A 82 -5.08 -1.24 -22.28
C GLY A 82 -6.44 -0.64 -21.92
N GLN A 83 -7.06 -1.13 -20.85
CA GLN A 83 -8.43 -0.80 -20.41
C GLN A 83 -8.48 0.18 -19.23
N LEU A 84 -7.33 0.72 -18.81
CA LEU A 84 -7.29 1.73 -17.76
C LEU A 84 -7.78 3.08 -18.32
N ALA A 85 -9.03 3.42 -18.05
CA ALA A 85 -9.59 4.73 -18.42
C ALA A 85 -9.28 5.77 -17.32
N PRO A 86 -8.51 6.82 -17.62
CA PRO A 86 -8.26 7.89 -16.66
C PRO A 86 -9.56 8.61 -16.32
N LYS A 87 -9.80 8.83 -15.02
CA LYS A 87 -10.91 9.63 -14.53
C LYS A 87 -10.45 11.08 -14.36
N PHE A 88 -10.73 11.91 -15.36
CA PHE A 88 -10.44 13.34 -15.27
C PHE A 88 -11.41 14.01 -14.31
N ALA A 89 -10.86 14.78 -13.36
CA ALA A 89 -11.61 15.57 -12.40
C ALA A 89 -10.86 16.88 -12.11
N SER A 90 -11.58 17.92 -11.70
CA SER A 90 -10.96 19.12 -11.16
C SER A 90 -10.29 18.77 -9.82
N VAL A 91 -9.03 19.15 -9.67
CA VAL A 91 -8.23 18.88 -8.46
C VAL A 91 -7.59 20.15 -7.94
N ASN A 92 -7.48 20.25 -6.61
CA ASN A 92 -6.73 21.33 -5.99
C ASN A 92 -5.23 20.99 -6.00
N LEU A 93 -4.48 21.65 -6.88
CA LEU A 93 -3.04 21.42 -7.04
C LEU A 93 -2.24 21.71 -5.75
N HIS A 94 -2.64 22.72 -4.97
CA HIS A 94 -1.95 23.05 -3.73
C HIS A 94 -2.04 21.91 -2.71
N ALA A 95 -3.26 21.40 -2.49
CA ALA A 95 -3.50 20.29 -1.57
C ALA A 95 -2.78 19.00 -2.03
N LEU A 96 -2.74 18.75 -3.34
CA LEU A 96 -2.04 17.59 -3.90
C LEU A 96 -0.52 17.67 -3.65
N ILE A 97 0.07 18.84 -3.85
CA ILE A 97 1.50 19.08 -3.60
C ILE A 97 1.80 18.95 -2.11
N GLU A 98 0.97 19.52 -1.25
CA GLU A 98 1.15 19.46 0.21
C GLU A 98 1.10 18.02 0.74
N ALA A 99 0.15 17.20 0.27
CA ALA A 99 0.08 15.78 0.60
C ALA A 99 1.36 15.05 0.14
N SER A 100 1.79 15.27 -1.10
CA SER A 100 2.99 14.64 -1.66
C SER A 100 4.26 15.01 -0.90
N VAL A 101 4.40 16.28 -0.48
CA VAL A 101 5.52 16.74 0.35
C VAL A 101 5.48 16.07 1.71
N THR A 102 4.31 16.00 2.35
CA THR A 102 4.13 15.35 3.66
C THR A 102 4.55 13.89 3.62
N ASP A 103 4.22 13.16 2.55
CA ASP A 103 4.56 11.74 2.40
C ASP A 103 6.07 11.52 2.19
N ILE A 104 6.74 12.41 1.45
CA ILE A 104 8.15 12.24 1.07
C ILE A 104 9.10 12.82 2.14
N LEU A 105 8.67 13.82 2.90
CA LEU A 105 9.52 14.53 3.87
C LEU A 105 10.25 13.59 4.86
N PRO A 106 9.61 12.56 5.45
CA PRO A 106 10.29 11.64 6.37
C PRO A 106 11.44 10.86 5.71
N LEU A 107 11.29 10.50 4.43
CA LEU A 107 12.33 9.82 3.65
C LEU A 107 13.46 10.78 3.25
N ALA A 108 13.12 12.04 2.96
CA ALA A 108 14.10 13.07 2.63
C ALA A 108 14.98 13.45 3.83
N GLN A 109 14.45 13.41 5.05
CA GLN A 109 15.16 13.71 6.29
C GLN A 109 16.02 12.55 6.82
N GLN A 110 15.90 11.34 6.26
CA GLN A 110 16.73 10.18 6.60
C GLN A 110 18.06 10.12 5.82
N LYS A 111 18.36 11.10 4.97
CA LYS A 111 19.66 11.29 4.30
C LYS A 111 20.46 12.40 4.95
#